data_AF-A0A935RP78-F1
#
_entry.id   AF-A0A935RP78-F1
#
_cell.length_a   1.000
_cell.length_b   1.000
_cell.length_c   1.000
_cell.angle_alpha   90.00
_cell.angle_beta   90.00
_cell.angle_gamma   90.00
#
_symmetry.space_group_name_H-M   'P 1'
#
loop_
_entity.id
_entity.type
_entity.pdbx_description
1 polymer ?
#
loop_
_entity_poly.entity_id
_entity_poly.type
_entity_poly.pdbx_seq_one_letter_code
_entity_poly.pdbx_strand_id
1 'polypeptide(L)' 'MKPAEASLPSETEVLVKRSFDAAATLVWRAYMEPDLLRRWCTGPPNWSMPVCEMDMRVGGTYQWR' A
#
# COMPACT_ATOMS: atom_id res chain seq x y z
N MET A 1 7.00 3.29 -15.95
CA MET A 1 5.86 2.98 -15.07
C MET A 1 4.83 4.07 -15.25
N LYS A 2 3.55 3.72 -15.45
CA LYS A 2 2.50 4.74 -15.65
C LYS A 2 2.35 5.59 -14.39
N PRO A 3 2.20 6.92 -14.50
CA PRO A 3 1.96 7.78 -13.35
C PRO A 3 0.65 7.36 -12.66
N ALA A 4 0.56 7.64 -11.36
CA ALA A 4 -0.72 7.52 -10.65
C ALA A 4 -1.62 8.69 -11.05
N GLU A 5 -2.91 8.42 -11.20
CA GLU A 5 -3.95 9.41 -11.43
C GLU A 5 -4.67 9.67 -10.11
N ALA A 6 -4.91 10.93 -9.76
CA ALA A 6 -5.63 11.30 -8.56
C ALA A 6 -6.82 12.20 -8.90
N SER A 7 -7.93 12.03 -8.19
CA SER A 7 -9.14 12.86 -8.29
C SER A 7 -9.77 13.08 -6.92
N LEU A 8 -10.60 14.12 -6.79
CA LEU A 8 -11.37 14.45 -5.59
C LEU A 8 -12.87 14.31 -5.91
N PRO A 9 -13.47 13.11 -5.74
CA PRO A 9 -14.88 12.88 -6.11
C PRO A 9 -15.87 13.65 -5.24
N SER A 10 -15.48 14.00 -4.02
CA SER A 10 -16.23 14.82 -3.07
C SER A 10 -15.27 15.58 -2.15
N GLU A 11 -15.80 16.48 -1.31
CA GLU A 11 -15.02 17.28 -0.35
C GLU A 11 -14.22 16.43 0.67
N THR A 12 -14.59 15.17 0.86
CA THR A 12 -13.98 14.28 1.87
C THR A 12 -13.34 13.02 1.28
N GLU A 13 -13.20 12.93 -0.04
CA GLU A 13 -12.68 11.73 -0.71
C GLU A 13 -11.48 12.04 -1.61
N VAL A 14 -10.48 11.16 -1.53
CA VAL A 14 -9.34 11.15 -2.45
C VAL A 14 -9.30 9.79 -3.13
N LEU A 15 -9.42 9.77 -4.46
CA LEU A 15 -9.32 8.56 -5.27
C LEU A 15 -7.98 8.55 -6.01
N VAL A 16 -7.18 7.52 -5.78
CA VAL A 16 -5.90 7.29 -6.47
C VAL A 16 -6.00 6.02 -7.31
N LYS A 17 -5.75 6.12 -8.61
CA LYS A 17 -5.70 5.00 -9.56
C LYS A 17 -4.29 4.81 -10.07
N ARG A 18 -3.83 3.56 -10.12
CA ARG A 18 -2.52 3.20 -10.67
C ARG A 18 -2.58 1.85 -11.36
N SER A 19 -1.98 1.79 -12.54
CA SER A 19 -1.85 0.55 -13.31
C SER A 19 -0.49 -0.10 -13.08
N PHE A 20 -0.48 -1.43 -12.98
CA PHE A 20 0.73 -2.25 -12.85
C PHE A 20 0.75 -3.31 -13.95
N ASP A 21 1.92 -3.51 -14.56
CA ASP A 21 2.15 -4.62 -15.51
C ASP A 21 2.44 -5.91 -14.72
N ALA A 22 1.49 -6.33 -13.90
CA ALA A 22 1.58 -7.52 -13.06
C ALA A 22 0.19 -8.12 -12.85
N ALA A 23 0.12 -9.43 -12.60
CA ALA A 23 -1.13 -10.09 -12.23
C ALA A 23 -1.67 -9.51 -10.91
N ALA A 24 -3.00 -9.40 -10.79
CA ALA A 24 -3.66 -8.86 -9.61
C ALA A 24 -3.28 -9.59 -8.32
N THR A 25 -3.04 -10.91 -8.39
CA THR A 25 -2.58 -11.72 -7.26
C THR A 25 -1.21 -11.30 -6.74
N LEU A 26 -0.30 -10.87 -7.60
CA LEU A 26 1.02 -10.36 -7.19
C LEU A 26 0.92 -8.98 -6.55
N VAL A 27 0.06 -8.12 -7.11
CA VAL A 27 -0.22 -6.81 -6.50
C VAL A 27 -0.83 -7.01 -5.11
N TRP A 28 -1.79 -7.92 -4.97
CA TRP A 28 -2.39 -8.27 -3.68
C TRP A 28 -1.35 -8.71 -2.66
N ARG A 29 -0.46 -9.64 -3.03
CA ARG A 29 0.64 -10.10 -2.15
C ARG A 29 1.53 -8.94 -1.69
N ALA A 30 1.81 -7.96 -2.55
CA ALA A 30 2.63 -6.80 -2.20
C ALA A 30 2.04 -5.93 -1.08
N TYR A 31 0.72 -5.99 -0.85
CA TYR A 31 0.03 -5.30 0.25
C TYR A 31 -0.19 -6.19 1.48
N MET A 32 -0.27 -7.51 1.29
CA MET A 32 -0.69 -8.46 2.31
C MET A 32 0.46 -9.17 3.02
N GLU A 33 1.66 -9.20 2.41
CA GLU A 33 2.85 -9.83 2.98
C GLU A 33 3.77 -8.76 3.60
N PRO A 34 4.07 -8.83 4.92
CA PRO A 34 4.88 -7.83 5.61
C PRO A 34 6.24 -7.58 4.95
N ASP A 35 6.92 -8.63 4.53
CA ASP A 35 8.25 -8.58 3.92
C ASP A 35 8.24 -7.93 2.53
N LEU A 36 7.10 -7.93 1.84
CA LEU A 36 6.93 -7.25 0.57
C LEU A 36 6.53 -5.79 0.79
N LEU A 37 5.60 -5.53 1.72
CA LEU A 37 5.14 -4.16 2.02
C LEU A 37 6.30 -3.25 2.42
N ARG A 38 7.22 -3.75 3.28
CA ARG A 38 8.42 -3.02 3.73
C ARG A 38 9.36 -2.57 2.60
N ARG A 39 9.29 -3.21 1.43
CA ARG A 39 10.18 -2.91 0.31
C ARG A 39 9.76 -1.68 -0.49
N TRP A 40 8.49 -1.29 -0.42
CA TRP A 40 7.95 -0.24 -1.28
C TRP A 40 7.12 0.81 -0.54
N CYS A 41 6.53 0.48 0.61
CA CYS A 41 5.74 1.41 1.42
C CYS A 41 6.62 2.13 2.46
N THR A 42 7.72 2.75 2.02
CA THR A 42 8.74 3.31 2.94
C THR A 42 8.59 4.80 3.22
N GLY A 43 7.48 5.42 2.84
CA GLY A 43 7.22 6.84 3.11
C GLY A 43 8.22 7.79 2.41
N PRO A 44 8.40 9.01 2.94
CA PRO A 44 9.41 9.96 2.47
C PRO A 44 10.85 9.42 2.56
N PRO A 45 11.81 10.07 1.87
CA PRO A 45 13.22 9.71 2.00
C PRO A 45 13.68 9.64 3.46
N ASN A 46 14.50 8.63 3.78
CA ASN A 46 15.02 8.32 5.12
C ASN A 46 14.00 7.80 6.14
N TRP A 47 12.75 7.56 5.74
CA TRP A 47 11.82 6.80 6.56
C TRP A 47 12.08 5.30 6.36
N SER A 48 11.92 4.56 7.44
CA SER A 48 11.98 3.10 7.44
C SER A 48 10.76 2.60 8.19
N MET A 49 10.36 1.36 7.92
CA MET A 49 9.26 0.70 8.62
C MET A 49 9.82 -0.45 9.47
N PRO A 50 10.53 -0.17 10.59
CA PRO A 50 11.06 -1.20 11.49
C PRO A 50 9.98 -2.12 12.08
N VAL A 51 8.76 -1.62 12.28
CA VAL A 51 7.63 -2.45 12.72
C VAL A 51 6.64 -2.56 11.58
N CYS A 52 6.37 -3.78 11.14
CA CYS A 52 5.28 -4.07 10.21
C CYS A 52 4.66 -5.40 10.62
N GLU A 53 3.75 -5.28 11.58
CA GLU A 53 2.89 -6.34 12.07
C GLU A 53 1.51 -6.12 11.46
N MET A 54 0.92 -7.16 10.89
CA MET A 54 -0.36 -7.06 10.21
C MET A 54 -1.07 -8.41 10.20
N ASP A 55 -2.34 -8.38 10.56
CA ASP A 55 -3.27 -9.49 10.48
C ASP A 55 -4.33 -9.14 9.43
N MET A 56 -4.04 -9.48 8.17
CA MET A 56 -4.78 -9.00 7.01
C MET A 56 -6.04 -9.84 6.75
N ARG A 57 -6.99 -9.74 7.67
CA ARG A 57 -8.34 -10.33 7.60
C ARG A 57 -9.36 -9.38 8.21
N VAL A 58 -10.63 -9.64 7.97
CA VAL A 58 -11.71 -8.87 8.60
C VAL A 58 -11.60 -8.97 10.13
N GLY A 59 -11.60 -7.82 10.80
CA GLY A 59 -11.41 -7.72 12.25
C GLY A 59 -9.98 -7.86 12.74
N GLY A 60 -8.99 -8.08 11.85
CA GLY A 60 -7.58 -8.06 12.20
C GLY A 60 -7.03 -6.65 12.42
N THR A 61 -5.84 -6.57 13.01
CA THR A 61 -5.16 -5.30 13.33
C THR A 61 -3.81 -5.21 12.62
N TYR A 62 -3.30 -3.98 12.46
CA TYR A 62 -1.96 -3.75 11.95
C TYR A 62 -1.25 -2.65 12.75
N GLN A 63 0.08 -2.73 12.80
CA GLN A 63 0.96 -1.72 13.37
C GLN A 63 2.15 -1.52 12.45
N TRP A 64 2.23 -0.32 11.85
CA TRP A 64 3.33 0.12 11.00
C TRP A 64 4.03 1.31 11.65
N ARG A 65 5.34 1.23 11.84
CA ARG A 65 6.20 2.30 12.37
C ARG A 65 7.56 2.24 11.71
#